data_AF-A0A7H8QJP6-F1
#
_entry.id   AF-A0A7H8QJP6-F1
#
_cell.length_a   1.000
_cell.length_b   1.000
_cell.length_c   1.000
_cell.angle_alpha   90.00
_cell.angle_beta   90.00
_cell.angle_gamma   90.00
#
_symmetry.space_group_name_H-M   'P 1'
#
loop_
_entity.id
_entity.type
_entity.pdbx_description
1 polymer ?
#
loop_
_entity_poly.entity_id
_entity_poly.type
_entity_poly.pdbx_seq_one_letter_code
_entity_poly.pdbx_strand_id
1 'polypeptide(L)'
;MRYLAVFASILAVAAAGDFGSWSLYCGSSCSGGTLIGTGDLDSNVISSCTNLGATYDYCHLEVVQYTNMYRAVLSSDGTCGDSSNPVISAGGCTSAGSWSNYQIYYYA
;
A
#
# COMPACT_ATOMS: atom_id res chain seq x y z
N MET A 1 31.49 -8.27 15.23
CA MET A 1 30.85 -9.16 14.22
C MET A 1 29.71 -8.36 13.61
N ARG A 2 29.77 -8.04 12.31
CA ARG A 2 28.83 -8.50 11.25
C ARG A 2 27.39 -7.98 11.49
N TYR A 3 26.71 -7.27 10.60
CA TYR A 3 26.58 -7.42 9.14
C TYR A 3 26.17 -6.10 8.46
N LEU A 4 26.56 -5.98 7.19
CA LEU A 4 26.10 -4.99 6.22
C LEU A 4 24.59 -5.13 5.95
N ALA A 5 23.86 -4.02 5.88
CA ALA A 5 22.60 -3.95 5.15
C ALA A 5 22.69 -2.76 4.19
N VAL A 6 23.21 -3.03 2.99
CA VAL A 6 23.11 -2.12 1.85
C VAL A 6 21.65 -2.21 1.38
N PHE A 7 20.85 -1.21 1.71
CA PHE A 7 19.53 -1.04 1.09
C PHE A 7 19.75 -0.51 -0.33
N ALA A 8 19.86 -1.43 -1.29
CA ALA A 8 19.75 -1.10 -2.70
C ALA A 8 18.28 -0.80 -2.99
N SER A 9 17.90 0.48 -2.95
CA SER A 9 16.60 0.95 -3.42
C SER A 9 16.57 0.82 -4.95
N ILE A 10 15.97 -0.26 -5.43
CA ILE A 10 15.59 -0.42 -6.84
C ILE A 10 14.52 0.63 -7.11
N LEU A 11 14.88 1.70 -7.84
CA LEU A 11 13.90 2.60 -8.43
C LEU A 11 13.15 1.83 -9.52
N ALA A 12 12.07 1.16 -9.14
CA ALA A 12 11.08 0.69 -10.08
C ALA A 12 10.33 1.92 -10.61
N VAL A 13 10.75 2.42 -11.77
CA VAL A 13 9.99 3.41 -12.53
C VAL A 13 8.78 2.68 -13.10
N ALA A 14 7.65 2.72 -12.40
CA ALA A 14 6.37 2.26 -12.92
C ALA A 14 5.99 3.16 -14.10
N ALA A 15 5.80 2.56 -15.28
CA ALA A 15 5.19 3.24 -16.40
C ALA A 15 3.78 3.68 -15.97
N ALA A 16 3.47 4.97 -16.09
CA ALA A 16 2.11 5.45 -15.84
C ALA A 16 1.19 4.89 -16.95
N GLY A 17 0.47 3.80 -16.66
CA GLY A 17 -0.63 3.32 -17.49
C GLY A 17 -1.77 4.33 -17.53
N ASP A 18 -2.61 4.27 -18.56
CA ASP A 18 -3.70 5.22 -18.86
C ASP A 18 -4.76 5.36 -17.75
N PHE A 19 -4.72 4.51 -16.72
CA PHE A 19 -5.68 4.42 -15.62
C PHE A 19 -5.13 4.89 -14.26
N GLY A 20 -3.97 5.54 -14.25
CA GLY A 20 -3.33 6.01 -13.04
C GLY A 20 -2.67 4.90 -12.24
N SER A 21 -1.67 5.25 -11.44
CA SER A 21 -0.92 4.32 -10.61
C SER A 21 -1.19 4.55 -9.13
N TRP A 22 -1.04 3.50 -8.34
CA TRP A 22 -1.10 3.55 -6.89
C TRP A 22 0.26 3.23 -6.28
N SER A 23 0.53 3.81 -5.12
CA SER A 23 1.69 3.53 -4.28
C SER A 23 1.26 3.49 -2.82
N LEU A 24 1.56 2.39 -2.13
CA LEU A 24 1.26 2.22 -0.71
C LEU A 24 2.53 2.41 0.11
N TYR A 25 2.50 3.35 1.05
CA TYR A 25 3.56 3.64 1.99
C TYR A 25 3.12 3.26 3.40
N CYS A 26 3.95 2.55 4.16
CA CYS A 26 3.65 2.23 5.55
C CYS A 26 4.84 2.50 6.47
N GLY A 27 4.58 2.94 7.70
CA GLY A 27 5.62 3.34 8.64
C GLY A 27 5.08 3.74 10.00
N SER A 28 5.86 4.56 10.70
CA SER A 28 5.51 5.13 12.01
C SER A 28 4.73 6.44 11.91
N SER A 29 4.49 6.97 10.70
CA SER A 29 3.69 8.17 10.46
C SER A 29 3.19 8.22 9.01
N CYS A 30 2.20 9.08 8.75
CA CYS A 30 1.66 9.32 7.40
C CYS A 30 2.62 10.01 6.42
N SER A 31 3.73 10.57 6.90
CA SER A 31 4.66 11.39 6.09
C SER A 31 6.06 10.81 6.01
N GLY A 32 6.34 9.72 6.73
CA GLY A 32 7.64 9.06 6.81
C GLY A 32 7.56 7.55 6.59
N GLY A 33 6.61 7.12 5.75
CA GLY A 33 6.41 5.70 5.42
C GLY A 33 7.43 5.18 4.42
N THR A 34 7.74 3.89 4.51
CA THR A 34 8.49 3.14 3.50
C THR A 34 7.54 2.70 2.40
N LEU A 35 7.96 2.78 1.14
CA LEU A 35 7.21 2.23 0.01
C LEU A 35 7.09 0.70 0.15
N ILE A 36 5.87 0.20 0.24
CA ILE A 36 5.58 -1.23 0.36
C ILE A 36 5.25 -1.86 -0.99
N GLY A 37 4.53 -1.12 -1.84
CA GLY A 37 4.13 -1.61 -3.15
C GLY A 37 3.67 -0.47 -4.06
N THR A 38 3.73 -0.73 -5.37
CA THR A 38 3.19 0.14 -6.40
C THR A 38 2.61 -0.70 -7.52
N GLY A 39 1.64 -0.15 -8.24
CA GLY A 39 1.00 -0.82 -9.36
C GLY A 39 0.00 0.07 -10.08
N ASP A 40 -0.70 -0.54 -11.02
CA ASP A 40 -1.81 0.05 -11.79
C ASP A 40 -2.81 -1.07 -12.13
N LEU A 41 -3.85 -0.73 -12.91
CA LEU A 41 -4.86 -1.69 -13.37
C LEU A 41 -4.30 -2.79 -14.27
N ASP A 42 -3.19 -2.54 -14.97
CA ASP A 42 -2.66 -3.47 -15.97
C ASP A 42 -1.65 -4.45 -15.37
N SER A 43 -0.93 -4.03 -14.33
CA SER A 43 0.25 -4.73 -13.80
C SER A 43 0.06 -5.34 -12.42
N ASN A 44 -0.80 -4.76 -11.56
CA ASN A 44 -0.81 -5.10 -10.14
C ASN A 44 -2.15 -4.78 -9.46
N VAL A 45 -3.23 -5.34 -10.01
CA VAL A 45 -4.50 -5.47 -9.29
C VAL A 45 -4.34 -6.54 -8.23
N ILE A 46 -3.97 -6.14 -7.01
CA ILE A 46 -3.82 -7.04 -5.86
C ILE A 46 -5.22 -7.41 -5.36
N SER A 47 -5.79 -8.48 -5.92
CA SER A 47 -7.09 -9.04 -5.52
C SER A 47 -7.00 -9.99 -4.30
N SER A 48 -5.80 -10.21 -3.78
CA SER A 48 -5.52 -11.05 -2.61
C SER A 48 -4.86 -10.26 -1.49
N CYS A 49 -5.14 -10.64 -0.23
CA CYS A 49 -4.49 -10.03 0.92
C CYS A 49 -2.98 -10.32 0.89
N THR A 50 -2.17 -9.28 0.83
CA THR A 50 -0.72 -9.34 0.67
C THR A 50 -0.02 -8.94 1.97
N ASN A 51 0.98 -9.71 2.37
CA ASN A 51 1.76 -9.44 3.58
C ASN A 51 2.61 -8.18 3.41
N LEU A 52 2.60 -7.29 4.41
CA LEU A 52 3.37 -6.04 4.41
C LEU A 52 4.88 -6.26 4.70
N GLY A 53 5.28 -7.48 5.08
CA GLY A 53 6.64 -7.88 5.46
C GLY A 53 7.02 -7.51 6.91
N ALA A 54 6.24 -6.62 7.52
CA ALA A 54 6.36 -6.21 8.92
C ALA A 54 5.00 -5.70 9.41
N THR A 55 4.94 -5.31 10.68
CA THR A 55 3.77 -4.65 11.24
C THR A 55 3.98 -3.14 11.27
N TYR A 56 3.00 -2.37 10.79
CA TYR A 56 3.08 -0.92 10.68
C TYR A 56 1.92 -0.23 11.36
N ASP A 57 2.20 0.92 11.98
CA ASP A 57 1.19 1.72 12.68
C ASP A 57 0.34 2.56 11.71
N TYR A 58 0.98 3.08 10.65
CA TYR A 58 0.35 3.98 9.69
C TYR A 58 0.60 3.48 8.28
N CYS A 59 -0.42 3.59 7.44
CA CYS A 59 -0.26 3.45 5.99
C CYS A 59 -0.95 4.61 5.25
N HIS A 60 -0.37 4.99 4.12
CA HIS A 60 -0.79 6.06 3.25
C HIS A 60 -0.86 5.53 1.81
N LEU A 61 -1.96 5.83 1.12
CA LEU A 61 -2.15 5.45 -0.28
C LEU A 61 -2.01 6.69 -1.16
N GLU A 62 -0.96 6.74 -1.96
CA GLU A 62 -0.81 7.72 -3.03
C GLU A 62 -1.38 7.16 -4.33
N VAL A 63 -2.11 7.99 -5.06
CA VAL A 63 -2.65 7.62 -6.37
C VAL A 63 -2.43 8.78 -7.33
N VAL A 64 -1.79 8.49 -8.45
CA VAL A 64 -1.51 9.45 -9.52
C VAL A 64 -2.60 9.29 -10.57
N GLN A 65 -3.53 10.25 -10.63
CA GLN A 65 -4.71 10.26 -11.49
C GLN A 65 -5.80 9.24 -11.10
N TYR A 66 -7.06 9.55 -11.41
CA TYR A 66 -8.23 8.72 -11.07
C TYR A 66 -8.28 8.28 -9.59
N THR A 67 -8.11 9.26 -8.70
CA THR A 67 -8.01 9.06 -7.23
C THR A 67 -9.22 8.38 -6.59
N ASN A 68 -10.37 8.36 -7.26
CA ASN A 68 -11.57 7.66 -6.81
C ASN A 68 -11.59 6.17 -7.19
N MET A 69 -10.69 5.70 -8.06
CA MET A 69 -10.67 4.32 -8.52
C MET A 69 -10.04 3.40 -7.49
N TYR A 70 -8.91 3.78 -6.87
CA TYR A 70 -8.17 2.88 -5.99
C TYR A 70 -8.46 3.10 -4.51
N ARG A 71 -8.55 1.99 -3.77
CA ARG A 71 -8.59 1.96 -2.30
C ARG A 71 -7.70 0.86 -1.76
N ALA A 72 -7.09 1.11 -0.62
CA ALA A 72 -6.33 0.11 0.11
C ALA A 72 -7.15 -0.35 1.32
N VAL A 73 -7.20 -1.65 1.56
CA VAL A 73 -7.76 -2.23 2.79
C VAL A 73 -6.62 -2.80 3.60
N LEU A 74 -6.55 -2.47 4.88
CA LEU A 74 -5.53 -2.99 5.79
C LEU A 74 -6.11 -4.07 6.69
N SER A 75 -5.30 -5.05 7.05
CA SER A 75 -5.69 -6.09 7.99
C SER A 75 -4.54 -6.41 8.95
N SER A 76 -4.87 -6.65 10.21
CA SER A 76 -3.93 -7.07 11.25
C SER A 76 -3.72 -8.60 11.28
N ASP A 77 -4.64 -9.37 10.71
CA ASP A 77 -4.70 -10.84 10.82
C ASP A 77 -4.70 -11.57 9.47
N GLY A 78 -4.66 -10.84 8.35
CA GLY A 78 -4.61 -11.41 7.00
C GLY A 78 -5.97 -11.57 6.32
N THR A 79 -7.05 -11.05 6.92
CA THR A 79 -8.41 -11.15 6.39
C THR A 79 -8.90 -9.88 5.67
N CYS A 80 -8.23 -9.43 4.61
CA CYS A 80 -8.53 -8.17 3.92
C CYS A 80 -9.97 -8.02 3.35
N GLY A 81 -10.76 -9.10 3.27
CA GLY A 81 -12.16 -9.07 2.78
C GLY A 81 -13.22 -8.72 3.84
N ASP A 82 -12.84 -8.49 5.09
CA ASP A 82 -13.79 -8.09 6.14
C ASP A 82 -14.17 -6.60 6.02
N SER A 83 -15.47 -6.31 6.03
CA SER A 83 -16.03 -4.94 5.98
C SER A 83 -15.65 -4.07 7.18
N SER A 84 -15.17 -4.66 8.28
CA SER A 84 -14.68 -3.95 9.46
C SER A 84 -13.24 -3.47 9.34
N ASN A 85 -12.50 -3.92 8.31
CA ASN A 85 -11.14 -3.50 8.08
C ASN A 85 -11.05 -2.02 7.66
N PRO A 86 -10.01 -1.29 8.11
CA PRO A 86 -9.77 0.08 7.67
C PRO A 86 -9.58 0.16 6.16
N VAL A 87 -10.26 1.15 5.55
CA VAL A 87 -10.13 1.47 4.13
C VAL A 87 -9.47 2.83 3.96
N ILE A 88 -8.38 2.87 3.21
CA ILE A 88 -7.66 4.09 2.82
C ILE A 88 -8.13 4.52 1.44
N SER A 89 -8.60 5.77 1.34
CA SER A 89 -8.83 6.44 0.05
C SER A 89 -7.52 6.93 -0.54
N ALA A 90 -7.48 7.25 -1.83
CA ALA A 90 -6.36 8.00 -2.41
C ALA A 90 -6.09 9.30 -1.65
N GLY A 91 -4.82 9.57 -1.36
CA GLY A 91 -4.37 10.69 -0.53
C GLY A 91 -4.67 10.52 0.96
N GLY A 92 -5.36 9.46 1.35
CA GLY A 92 -5.72 9.17 2.73
C GLY A 92 -4.59 8.51 3.51
N CYS A 93 -4.65 8.63 4.82
CA CYS A 93 -3.79 7.89 5.74
C CYS A 93 -4.65 7.27 6.85
N THR A 94 -4.24 6.11 7.35
CA THR A 94 -4.91 5.48 8.50
C THR A 94 -4.52 6.10 9.84
N SER A 95 -5.35 5.86 10.84
CA SER A 95 -4.99 6.04 12.24
C SER A 95 -4.05 4.92 12.72
N ALA A 96 -3.19 5.23 13.70
CA ALA A 96 -2.29 4.29 14.37
C ALA A 96 -2.99 2.96 14.70
N GLY A 97 -2.59 1.88 14.04
CA GLY A 97 -3.08 0.53 14.30
C GLY A 97 -2.08 -0.49 13.77
N SER A 98 -2.13 -1.73 14.25
CA SER A 98 -1.06 -2.71 14.01
C SER A 98 -1.33 -3.53 12.76
N TRP A 99 -0.95 -3.02 11.58
CA TRP A 99 -1.30 -3.61 10.28
C TRP A 99 -0.20 -4.53 9.76
N SER A 100 -0.56 -5.73 9.31
CA SER A 100 0.39 -6.74 8.81
C SER A 100 0.12 -7.17 7.36
N ASN A 101 -1.05 -6.82 6.82
CA ASN A 101 -1.45 -7.15 5.46
C ASN A 101 -2.21 -5.99 4.81
N TYR A 102 -2.22 -5.96 3.47
CA TYR A 102 -2.99 -5.01 2.69
C TYR A 102 -3.59 -5.66 1.44
N GLN A 103 -4.63 -5.03 0.90
CA GLN A 103 -5.21 -5.38 -0.39
C GLN A 103 -5.55 -4.10 -1.15
N ILE A 104 -5.35 -4.08 -2.47
CA ILE A 104 -5.71 -2.94 -3.33
C ILE A 104 -6.95 -3.29 -4.14
N TYR A 105 -8.02 -2.56 -3.90
CA TYR A 105 -9.24 -2.65 -4.68
C TYR A 105 -9.31 -1.49 -5.67
N TYR A 106 -9.92 -1.77 -6.81
CA TYR A 106 -10.28 -0.75 -7.77
C TYR A 106 -11.78 -0.77 -8.03
N TYR A 107 -12.33 0.41 -8.32
CA TYR A 107 -13.69 0.60 -8.78
C TYR A 107 -13.62 1.18 -10.19
N ALA A 108 -14.26 0.52 -11.14
CA ALA A 108 -14.44 0.98 -12.51
C ALA A 108 -15.74 1.78 -12.65
#